data_AF-A0A357M188-F1
#
_entry.id   AF-A0A357M188-F1
#
_cell.length_a   1.000
_cell.length_b   1.000
_cell.length_c   1.000
_cell.angle_alpha   90.00
_cell.angle_beta   90.00
_cell.angle_gamma   90.00
#
_symmetry.space_group_name_H-M   'P 1'
#
loop_
_entity.id
_entity.type
_entity.pdbx_description
1 polymer ?
#
loop_
_entity_poly.entity_id
_entity_poly.type
_entity_poly.pdbx_seq_one_letter_code
_entity_poly.pdbx_strand_id
1 'polypeptide(L)'
;MTLQQGFQQLRQALQTQIIGQPVLVERLLLTLLADGHLLVEGAPGLAKTKAINALAEHIEGEFKRVQFTPDLLPGDITGTEIYRPQTQTFDFQAGPIFHN
;
A
#
# COMPACT_ATOMS: atom_id res chain seq x y z
N MET A 1 13.37 4.41 -23.22
CA MET A 1 12.12 3.63 -23.07
C MET A 1 10.97 4.60 -22.96
N THR A 2 9.88 4.43 -23.71
CA THR A 2 8.74 5.36 -23.58
C THR A 2 7.92 5.01 -22.33
N LEU A 3 7.26 6.00 -21.73
CA LEU A 3 6.40 5.80 -20.56
C LEU A 3 5.28 4.77 -20.84
N GLN A 4 4.73 4.81 -22.06
CA GLN A 4 3.74 3.83 -22.53
C GLN A 4 4.29 2.40 -22.54
N GLN A 5 5.53 2.19 -23.01
CA GLN A 5 6.17 0.87 -23.00
C GLN A 5 6.45 0.37 -21.58
N GLY A 6 6.95 1.25 -20.68
CA GLY A 6 7.17 0.90 -19.28
C GLY A 6 5.87 0.47 -18.59
N PHE A 7 4.79 1.20 -18.83
CA PHE A 7 3.47 0.88 -18.30
C PHE A 7 2.91 -0.44 -18.83
N GLN A 8 3.07 -0.73 -20.12
CA GLN A 8 2.68 -2.02 -20.69
C GLN A 8 3.45 -3.19 -20.09
N GLN A 9 4.74 -3.02 -19.82
CA GLN A 9 5.56 -4.04 -19.17
C GLN A 9 5.15 -4.27 -17.72
N LEU A 10 4.89 -3.19 -16.97
CA LEU A 10 4.37 -3.27 -15.60
C LEU A 10 3.05 -4.05 -15.58
N ARG A 11 2.12 -3.73 -16.48
CA ARG A 11 0.84 -4.46 -16.59
C ARG A 11 1.05 -5.94 -16.87
N GLN A 12 1.93 -6.27 -17.82
CA GLN A 12 2.22 -7.65 -18.17
C GLN A 12 2.84 -8.42 -16.99
N ALA A 13 3.79 -7.82 -16.27
CA ALA A 13 4.41 -8.40 -15.09
C ALA A 13 3.40 -8.67 -13.97
N LEU A 14 2.46 -7.75 -13.73
CA LEU A 14 1.39 -7.96 -12.77
C LEU A 14 0.44 -9.10 -13.17
N GLN A 15 0.08 -9.19 -14.45
CA GLN A 15 -0.81 -10.24 -14.95
C GLN A 15 -0.21 -11.65 -14.85
N THR A 16 1.12 -11.81 -14.87
CA THR A 16 1.75 -13.12 -14.66
C THR A 16 1.74 -13.56 -13.21
N GLN A 17 1.71 -12.62 -12.26
CA GLN A 17 1.67 -12.93 -10.82
C GLN A 17 0.25 -13.05 -10.25
N ILE A 18 -0.72 -12.35 -10.87
CA ILE A 18 -2.09 -12.20 -10.37
C ILE A 18 -3.05 -12.89 -11.35
N ILE A 19 -3.17 -14.21 -11.17
CA ILE A 19 -3.93 -15.06 -12.09
C ILE A 19 -5.45 -14.86 -11.91
N GLY A 20 -6.16 -14.72 -13.03
CA GLY A 20 -7.62 -14.67 -13.06
C GLY A 20 -8.24 -13.35 -12.59
N GLN A 21 -7.44 -12.29 -12.39
CA GLN A 21 -7.93 -10.98 -11.92
C GLN A 21 -7.49 -9.81 -12.84
N PRO A 22 -7.79 -9.84 -14.14
CA PRO A 22 -7.37 -8.77 -15.06
C PRO A 22 -7.95 -7.39 -14.68
N VAL A 23 -9.19 -7.36 -14.18
CA VAL A 23 -9.87 -6.13 -13.75
C VAL A 23 -9.19 -5.50 -12.53
N LEU A 24 -8.70 -6.31 -11.58
CA LEU A 24 -7.96 -5.79 -10.42
C LEU A 24 -6.66 -5.11 -10.86
N VAL A 25 -5.90 -5.77 -11.75
CA VAL A 25 -4.64 -5.22 -12.28
C VAL A 25 -4.90 -3.90 -12.99
N GLU A 26 -5.92 -3.84 -13.84
CA GLU A 26 -6.28 -2.61 -14.55
C GLU A 26 -6.64 -1.47 -13.59
N ARG A 27 -7.48 -1.75 -12.57
CA ARG A 27 -7.87 -0.74 -11.57
C ARG A 27 -6.71 -0.25 -10.72
N LEU A 28 -5.79 -1.15 -10.35
CA LEU A 28 -4.57 -0.78 -9.62
C LEU A 28 -3.73 0.23 -10.42
N LEU A 29 -3.52 -0.06 -11.71
CA LEU A 29 -2.74 0.80 -12.58
C LEU A 29 -3.42 2.14 -12.87
N LEU A 30 -4.74 2.14 -13.07
CA LEU A 30 -5.51 3.38 -13.22
C LEU A 30 -5.44 4.24 -11.96
N THR A 31 -5.55 3.62 -10.79
CA THR A 31 -5.44 4.32 -9.49
C THR A 31 -4.08 4.97 -9.33
N LEU A 32 -3.00 4.25 -9.69
CA LEU A 32 -1.64 4.78 -9.66
C LEU A 32 -1.48 6.01 -10.57
N LEU A 33 -1.99 5.95 -11.80
CA LEU A 33 -1.90 7.07 -12.74
C LEU A 33 -2.75 8.28 -12.34
N ALA A 34 -3.85 8.04 -11.63
CA ALA A 34 -4.76 9.09 -11.17
C ALA A 34 -4.37 9.68 -9.81
N ASP A 35 -3.29 9.20 -9.17
CA ASP A 35 -2.92 9.54 -7.79
C ASP A 35 -4.09 9.35 -6.80
N GLY A 36 -4.79 8.22 -6.95
CA GLY A 36 -6.02 7.92 -6.23
C GLY A 36 -5.87 6.89 -5.11
N HIS A 37 -7.00 6.60 -4.44
CA HIS A 37 -7.12 5.50 -3.48
C HIS A 37 -8.07 4.43 -4.00
N LEU A 38 -7.72 3.15 -3.77
CA LEU A 38 -8.50 2.01 -4.24
C LEU A 38 -9.07 1.22 -3.07
N LEU A 39 -10.40 1.14 -3.00
CA LEU A 39 -11.10 0.19 -2.14
C LEU A 39 -11.23 -1.15 -2.86
N VAL A 40 -10.66 -2.22 -2.29
CA VAL A 40 -10.67 -3.56 -2.89
C VAL A 40 -11.60 -4.49 -2.11
N GLU A 41 -12.80 -4.71 -2.65
CA GLU A 41 -13.79 -5.63 -2.09
C GLU A 41 -13.77 -6.99 -2.79
N GLY A 42 -14.09 -8.04 -2.05
CA GLY A 42 -14.28 -9.38 -2.60
C GLY A 42 -14.05 -10.48 -1.56
N ALA A 43 -14.27 -11.73 -1.96
CA ALA A 43 -14.04 -12.88 -1.09
C ALA A 43 -12.57 -12.98 -0.62
N PRO A 44 -12.32 -13.55 0.57
CA PRO A 44 -10.96 -13.86 1.02
C PRO A 44 -10.25 -14.80 0.02
N GLY A 45 -8.93 -14.68 -0.09
CA GLY A 45 -8.11 -15.54 -0.96
C GLY A 45 -7.99 -15.11 -2.42
N LEU A 46 -8.63 -14.02 -2.85
CA LEU A 46 -8.57 -13.52 -4.24
C LEU A 46 -7.31 -12.69 -4.58
N ALA A 47 -6.16 -13.05 -4.01
CA ALA A 47 -4.86 -12.42 -4.30
C ALA A 47 -4.78 -10.89 -4.08
N LYS A 48 -5.70 -10.27 -3.33
CA LYS A 48 -5.74 -8.81 -3.08
C LYS A 48 -4.41 -8.28 -2.52
N THR A 49 -3.93 -8.88 -1.42
CA THR A 49 -2.64 -8.51 -0.81
C THR A 49 -1.47 -8.77 -1.76
N LYS A 50 -1.50 -9.90 -2.48
CA LYS A 50 -0.44 -10.25 -3.45
C LYS A 50 -0.35 -9.21 -4.57
N ALA A 51 -1.50 -8.74 -5.05
CA ALA A 51 -1.55 -7.76 -6.14
C ALA A 51 -0.94 -6.41 -5.72
N ILE A 52 -1.23 -5.96 -4.50
CA ILE A 52 -0.69 -4.71 -3.96
C ILE A 52 0.83 -4.83 -3.72
N ASN A 53 1.30 -5.94 -3.14
CA ASN A 53 2.73 -6.19 -2.95
C ASN A 53 3.49 -6.23 -4.27
N ALA A 54 2.98 -6.97 -5.26
CA ALA A 54 3.61 -7.07 -6.58
C ALA A 54 3.69 -5.70 -7.28
N LEU A 55 2.67 -4.86 -7.13
CA LEU A 55 2.71 -3.50 -7.66
C LEU A 55 3.81 -2.68 -6.98
N ALA A 56 3.86 -2.68 -5.64
CA ALA A 56 4.86 -1.94 -4.87
C ALA A 56 6.29 -2.35 -5.26
N GLU A 57 6.56 -3.67 -5.35
CA GLU A 57 7.86 -4.20 -5.78
C GLU A 57 8.29 -3.72 -7.17
N HIS A 58 7.34 -3.62 -8.12
CA HIS A 58 7.64 -3.21 -9.49
C HIS A 58 7.80 -1.70 -9.69
N ILE A 59 7.32 -0.88 -8.76
CA ILE A 59 7.44 0.59 -8.82
C ILE A 59 8.43 1.14 -7.79
N GLU A 60 9.21 0.27 -7.14
CA GLU A 60 10.13 0.63 -6.04
C GLU A 60 9.40 1.37 -4.89
N GLY A 61 8.11 1.05 -4.67
CA GLY A 61 7.29 1.62 -3.61
C GLY A 61 7.37 0.81 -2.32
N GLU A 62 7.12 1.48 -1.19
CA GLU A 62 7.01 0.80 0.11
C GLU A 62 5.62 0.18 0.30
N PHE A 63 5.58 -1.07 0.77
CA PHE A 63 4.35 -1.73 1.19
C PHE A 63 4.24 -1.77 2.72
N LYS A 64 3.20 -1.14 3.26
CA LYS A 64 2.80 -1.30 4.68
C LYS A 64 1.36 -1.77 4.79
N ARG A 65 1.13 -2.70 5.71
CA ARG A 65 -0.20 -3.22 6.04
C ARG A 65 -0.62 -2.74 7.43
N VAL A 66 -1.74 -2.04 7.48
CA VAL A 66 -2.43 -1.71 8.73
C VAL A 66 -3.67 -2.59 8.85
N GLN A 67 -3.74 -3.40 9.90
CA GLN A 67 -4.94 -4.18 10.20
C GLN A 67 -5.88 -3.33 11.06
N PHE A 68 -7.07 -3.05 10.54
CA PHE A 68 -8.10 -2.38 11.30
C PHE A 68 -8.72 -3.37 12.29
N THR A 69 -8.78 -2.95 13.55
CA THR A 69 -9.41 -3.65 14.67
C THR A 69 -10.35 -2.67 15.38
N PRO A 70 -11.40 -3.14 16.09
CA PRO A 70 -12.40 -2.24 16.70
C PRO A 70 -11.82 -1.33 17.80
N ASP A 71 -10.66 -1.67 18.33
CA ASP A 71 -9.91 -0.97 19.36
C ASP A 71 -8.83 -0.02 18.80
N LEU A 72 -8.59 -0.03 17.49
CA LEU A 72 -7.56 0.80 16.86
C LEU A 72 -7.88 2.29 17.05
N LEU A 73 -6.97 3.05 17.65
CA LEU A 73 -7.09 4.49 17.84
C LEU A 73 -6.48 5.24 16.65
N PRO A 74 -6.92 6.49 16.38
CA PRO A 74 -6.31 7.31 15.34
C PRO A 74 -4.79 7.46 15.50
N GLY A 75 -4.31 7.62 16.74
CA GLY A 75 -2.88 7.72 17.05
C GLY A 75 -2.08 6.46 16.73
N ASP A 76 -2.69 5.29 16.68
CA ASP A 76 -2.01 4.05 16.29
C ASP A 76 -1.69 4.02 14.79
N ILE A 77 -2.37 4.87 13.99
CA ILE A 77 -2.15 5.04 12.55
C ILE A 77 -1.28 6.28 12.28
N THR A 78 -1.61 7.40 12.91
CA THR A 78 -0.99 8.71 12.67
C THR A 78 0.19 9.00 13.58
N GLY A 79 0.55 8.13 14.52
CA GLY A 79 1.60 8.35 15.50
C GLY A 79 1.12 9.05 16.79
N THR A 80 1.97 9.01 17.80
CA THR A 80 1.69 9.55 19.15
C THR A 80 2.95 10.14 19.79
N GLU A 81 2.76 11.09 20.69
CA GLU A 81 3.84 11.64 21.53
C GLU A 81 4.17 10.67 22.67
N ILE A 82 5.44 10.30 22.79
CA ILE A 82 5.92 9.41 23.84
C ILE A 82 6.81 10.19 24.79
N TYR A 83 6.41 10.22 26.05
CA TYR A 83 7.24 10.78 27.11
C TYR A 83 8.47 9.90 27.36
N ARG A 84 9.66 10.48 27.28
CA ARG A 84 10.96 9.86 27.60
C ARG A 84 11.42 10.31 28.99
N PRO A 85 11.33 9.46 30.03
CA PRO A 85 11.73 9.85 31.38
C PRO A 85 13.21 10.21 31.51
N GLN A 86 14.06 9.65 30.66
CA GLN A 86 15.52 9.87 30.69
C GLN A 86 15.89 11.31 30.30
N THR A 87 15.14 11.90 29.38
CA THR A 87 15.38 13.25 28.83
C THR A 87 14.34 14.26 29.30
N GLN A 88 13.26 13.81 29.94
CA GLN A 88 12.09 14.61 30.32
C GLN A 88 11.45 15.32 29.11
N THR A 89 11.54 14.70 27.93
CA THR A 89 10.98 15.22 26.68
C THR A 89 9.78 14.39 26.22
N PHE A 90 8.94 14.98 25.38
CA PHE A 90 7.99 14.24 24.55
C PHE A 90 8.61 14.10 23.16
N ASP A 91 8.73 12.86 22.69
CA ASP A 91 9.23 12.54 21.37
C ASP A 91 8.11 11.96 20.53
N PHE A 92 7.89 12.54 19.34
CA PHE A 92 6.91 12.01 18.40
C PHE A 92 7.35 10.64 17.87
N GLN A 93 6.53 9.62 18.10
CA GLN A 93 6.68 8.32 17.45
C GLN A 93 5.72 8.24 16.27
N ALA A 94 6.27 8.28 15.06
CA ALA A 94 5.53 8.14 13.81
C ALA A 94 4.79 6.79 13.73
N GLY A 95 3.52 6.85 13.33
CA GLY A 95 2.68 5.69 13.07
C GLY A 95 2.93 5.04 11.71
N PRO A 96 2.23 3.94 11.40
CA PRO A 96 2.43 3.18 10.16
C PRO A 96 2.03 3.93 8.89
N ILE A 97 1.27 5.03 8.97
CA ILE A 97 0.90 5.84 7.79
C ILE A 97 2.11 6.60 7.21
N PHE A 98 3.14 6.87 8.01
CA PHE A 98 4.34 7.53 7.50
C PHE A 98 5.20 6.56 6.69
N HIS A 99 5.60 7.05 5.52
CA HIS A 99 6.47 6.42 4.55
C HIS A 99 7.73 7.29 4.38
N ASN A 100 8.88 6.68 4.12
CA ASN A 100 10.11 7.39 3.76
C ASN A 100 10.25 7.47 2.24
#